data_AF-A0A975IYQ0-F1
#
_entry.id   AF-A0A975IYQ0-F1
#
_cell.length_a   1.000
_cell.length_b   1.000
_cell.length_c   1.000
_cell.angle_alpha   90.00
_cell.angle_beta   90.00
_cell.angle_gamma   90.00
#
_symmetry.space_group_name_H-M   'P 1'
#
loop_
_entity.id
_entity.type
_entity.pdbx_description
1 polymer ?
#
loop_
_entity_poly.entity_id
_entity_poly.type
_entity_poly.pdbx_seq_one_letter_code
_entity_poly.pdbx_strand_id
1 'polypeptide(L)'
;MTRLSGELSMLSRTLGADQPSDRRKIAQTLALALALDPANREARELMDNVRDGLLRDPADSTKAEKSKSHLWELLAWLESAEAGRDAQALAACLTDVAVVIDPYHDAAADHKKDTGAWNGWVPELVAYQPKEVKPVDPDPVEPTVAAVTFTHTTGTVSTPLWFIERDNSNGREVQQYVMKPRKITMRTTSTRAEDEDRGGGFKFILQGTQNYRSLDGTSDTLTRALRTLGDKFPGSGRVYLDCSGDYLVDANHKSISAAAALLMDSSVSAREPQATVMGIIREDGSFKLPSRAWDRLRSLSDGPGGRLILPREAEPLLASVLVMEDPAFYLKYEVLLAGSLKELVERADKGAQGTVAEVGAKFAEIQVKQGTMSVGQYAANRFVRQRLVDIAQAFPDHASARMLELQGSGKRPTWLPRPVLAAEVRRALEPVGPLAKNSDTYNLEVDTIEKVIEACRPKVEALERYTDMRDRDLTTRGKDLITALRNLAKARRDRDNENGYSRYQTAINSAKGTYEAVRRELDAVAADEDADDRIRSSGGR
;
A
#
# COMPACT_ATOMS: atom_id res chain seq x y z
N MET A 1 -0.49 17.81 -40.22
CA MET A 1 0.26 16.56 -40.43
C MET A 1 0.84 15.99 -39.14
N THR A 2 1.77 16.66 -38.46
CA THR A 2 2.36 16.18 -37.17
C THR A 2 1.32 15.84 -36.10
N ARG A 3 0.28 16.69 -35.94
CA ARG A 3 -0.81 16.45 -35.01
C ARG A 3 -1.62 15.18 -35.36
N LEU A 4 -2.01 15.03 -36.62
CA LEU A 4 -2.72 13.85 -37.12
C LEU A 4 -1.89 12.57 -36.96
N SER A 5 -0.58 12.65 -37.24
CA SER A 5 0.34 11.52 -37.03
C SER A 5 0.37 11.09 -35.56
N GLY A 6 0.45 12.03 -34.60
CA GLY A 6 0.37 11.72 -33.17
C GLY A 6 -0.99 11.13 -32.75
N GLU A 7 -2.08 11.64 -33.31
CA GLU A 7 -3.43 11.14 -33.06
C GLU A 7 -3.61 9.71 -33.59
N LEU A 8 -3.10 9.39 -34.77
CA LEU A 8 -3.10 8.02 -35.33
C LEU A 8 -2.25 7.05 -34.50
N SER A 9 -1.07 7.46 -34.03
CA SER A 9 -0.26 6.66 -33.10
C SER A 9 -1.04 6.32 -31.83
N MET A 10 -1.75 7.30 -31.27
CA MET A 10 -2.54 7.12 -30.06
C MET A 10 -3.77 6.23 -30.32
N LEU A 11 -4.51 6.45 -31.41
CA LEU A 11 -5.67 5.64 -31.78
C LEU A 11 -5.29 4.18 -32.09
N SER A 12 -4.09 3.92 -32.63
CA SER A 12 -3.60 2.55 -32.84
C SER A 12 -3.51 1.73 -31.54
N ARG A 13 -3.43 2.38 -30.37
CA ARG A 13 -3.44 1.73 -29.05
C ARG A 13 -4.82 1.33 -28.57
N THR A 14 -5.88 1.83 -29.21
CA THR A 14 -7.27 1.45 -28.92
C THR A 14 -7.69 0.17 -29.64
N LEU A 15 -6.93 -0.26 -30.65
CA LEU A 15 -7.18 -1.47 -31.42
C LEU A 15 -6.61 -2.71 -30.73
N GLY A 16 -7.40 -3.78 -30.65
CA GLY A 16 -6.96 -5.10 -30.19
C GLY A 16 -5.87 -5.69 -31.10
N ALA A 17 -5.04 -6.60 -30.60
CA ALA A 17 -3.96 -7.24 -31.37
C ALA A 17 -4.12 -8.77 -31.46
N ASP A 18 -5.31 -9.27 -31.14
CA ASP A 18 -5.55 -10.69 -30.92
C ASP A 18 -5.74 -11.44 -32.24
N GLN A 19 -6.36 -10.81 -33.25
CA GLN A 19 -6.54 -11.41 -34.57
C GLN A 19 -5.51 -10.89 -35.59
N PRO A 20 -5.10 -11.71 -36.58
CA PRO A 20 -4.24 -11.26 -37.68
C PRO A 20 -4.80 -10.07 -38.46
N SER A 21 -6.14 -9.95 -38.54
CA SER A 21 -6.83 -8.79 -39.10
C SER A 21 -6.47 -7.52 -38.36
N ASP A 22 -6.52 -7.56 -37.03
CA ASP A 22 -6.34 -6.38 -36.20
C ASP A 22 -4.88 -5.93 -36.24
N ARG A 23 -3.94 -6.89 -36.20
CA ARG A 23 -2.50 -6.61 -36.36
C ARG A 23 -2.18 -5.91 -37.68
N ARG A 24 -2.84 -6.33 -38.77
CA ARG A 24 -2.71 -5.66 -40.08
C ARG A 24 -3.30 -4.25 -40.05
N LYS A 25 -4.46 -4.03 -39.40
CA LYS A 25 -5.08 -2.71 -39.25
C LYS A 25 -4.25 -1.74 -38.42
N ILE A 26 -3.58 -2.25 -37.39
CA ILE A 26 -2.61 -1.47 -36.61
C ILE A 26 -1.40 -1.09 -37.47
N ALA A 27 -0.89 -2.02 -38.26
CA ALA A 27 0.21 -1.74 -39.19
C ALA A 27 -0.18 -0.67 -40.23
N GLN A 28 -1.42 -0.71 -40.75
CA GLN A 28 -1.95 0.34 -41.63
C GLN A 28 -2.01 1.71 -40.94
N THR A 29 -2.49 1.76 -39.70
CA THR A 29 -2.59 2.99 -38.90
C THR A 29 -1.20 3.60 -38.64
N LEU A 30 -0.22 2.78 -38.25
CA LEU A 30 1.14 3.21 -37.95
C LEU A 30 1.94 3.57 -39.21
N ALA A 31 1.74 2.84 -40.32
CA ALA A 31 2.35 3.17 -41.61
C ALA A 31 1.88 4.55 -42.09
N LEU A 32 0.59 4.86 -41.93
CA LEU A 32 0.04 6.16 -42.27
C LEU A 32 0.58 7.27 -41.35
N ALA A 33 0.69 7.02 -40.04
CA ALA A 33 1.29 7.96 -39.11
C ALA A 33 2.75 8.30 -39.50
N LEU A 34 3.54 7.30 -39.86
CA LEU A 34 4.94 7.49 -40.28
C LEU A 34 5.08 8.13 -41.66
N ALA A 35 4.14 7.92 -42.57
CA ALA A 35 4.13 8.62 -43.85
C ALA A 35 3.79 10.12 -43.70
N LEU A 36 2.91 10.46 -42.75
CA LEU A 36 2.53 11.84 -42.44
C LEU A 36 3.61 12.59 -41.65
N ASP A 37 4.34 11.88 -40.81
CA ASP A 37 5.47 12.41 -40.05
C ASP A 37 6.55 11.33 -39.85
N PRO A 38 7.56 11.29 -40.73
CA PRO A 38 8.65 10.34 -40.61
C PRO A 38 9.45 10.49 -39.32
N ALA A 39 9.37 11.64 -38.63
CA ALA A 39 10.07 11.93 -37.38
C ALA A 39 9.31 11.39 -36.14
N ASN A 40 8.07 10.91 -36.29
CA ASN A 40 7.24 10.43 -35.19
C ASN A 40 7.86 9.20 -34.49
N ARG A 41 8.58 9.48 -33.40
CA ARG A 41 9.27 8.46 -32.60
C ARG A 41 8.29 7.48 -31.96
N GLU A 42 7.13 7.97 -31.52
CA GLU A 42 6.09 7.16 -30.89
C GLU A 42 5.49 6.14 -31.86
N ALA A 43 5.28 6.52 -33.13
CA ALA A 43 4.82 5.59 -34.16
C ALA A 43 5.85 4.49 -34.45
N ARG A 44 7.15 4.80 -34.46
CA ARG A 44 8.22 3.81 -34.68
C ARG A 44 8.34 2.84 -33.51
N GLU A 45 8.35 3.37 -32.29
CA GLU A 45 8.39 2.56 -31.07
C GLU A 45 7.15 1.65 -30.99
N LEU A 46 5.97 2.15 -31.35
CA LEU A 46 4.77 1.31 -31.44
C LEU A 46 4.89 0.26 -32.54
N MET A 47 5.45 0.58 -33.71
CA MET A 47 5.63 -0.40 -34.79
C MET A 47 6.60 -1.52 -34.39
N ASP A 48 7.69 -1.19 -33.70
CA ASP A 48 8.64 -2.16 -33.13
C ASP A 48 7.96 -2.99 -32.03
N ASN A 49 7.20 -2.36 -31.13
CA ASN A 49 6.42 -3.06 -30.10
C ASN A 49 5.40 -4.06 -30.70
N VAL A 50 4.77 -3.70 -31.82
CA VAL A 50 3.84 -4.58 -32.54
C VAL A 50 4.56 -5.74 -33.20
N ARG A 51 5.74 -5.50 -33.79
CA ARG A 51 6.59 -6.56 -34.36
C ARG A 51 7.07 -7.54 -33.29
N ASP A 52 7.39 -7.02 -32.10
CA ASP A 52 7.96 -7.78 -31.00
C ASP A 52 6.88 -8.35 -30.05
N GLY A 53 5.60 -8.17 -30.34
CA GLY A 53 4.48 -8.69 -29.52
C GLY A 53 4.38 -8.10 -28.11
N LEU A 54 4.92 -6.90 -27.89
CA LEU A 54 4.86 -6.17 -26.62
C LEU A 54 3.44 -5.65 -26.35
N LEU A 55 2.99 -5.74 -25.08
CA LEU A 55 1.73 -5.14 -24.62
C LEU A 55 1.78 -3.61 -24.75
N ARG A 56 0.71 -3.03 -25.29
CA ARG A 56 0.58 -1.58 -25.49
C ARG A 56 -0.03 -0.94 -24.24
N ASP A 57 0.48 0.22 -23.85
CA ASP A 57 -0.19 1.05 -22.86
C ASP A 57 -1.59 1.44 -23.39
N PRO A 58 -2.66 1.24 -22.61
CA PRO A 58 -4.00 1.62 -23.05
C PRO A 58 -4.06 3.14 -23.25
N ALA A 59 -4.63 3.57 -24.37
CA ALA A 59 -4.83 4.99 -24.63
C ALA A 59 -5.76 5.62 -23.58
N ASP A 60 -5.49 6.88 -23.23
CA ASP A 60 -6.39 7.70 -22.42
C ASP A 60 -7.74 7.84 -23.14
N SER A 61 -8.79 7.22 -22.57
CA SER A 61 -10.14 7.17 -23.14
C SER A 61 -10.69 8.55 -23.51
N THR A 62 -10.37 9.60 -22.74
CA THR A 62 -10.87 10.96 -23.01
C THR A 62 -10.14 11.60 -24.19
N LYS A 63 -8.86 11.29 -24.37
CA LYS A 63 -8.07 11.76 -25.53
C LYS A 63 -8.40 10.96 -26.79
N ALA A 64 -8.68 9.66 -26.66
CA ALA A 64 -9.10 8.79 -27.74
C ALA A 64 -10.39 9.31 -28.39
N GLU A 65 -11.43 9.61 -27.61
CA GLU A 65 -12.71 10.12 -28.15
C GLU A 65 -12.57 11.49 -28.84
N LYS A 66 -11.76 12.39 -28.28
CA LYS A 66 -11.45 13.69 -28.93
C LYS A 66 -10.70 13.52 -30.25
N SER A 67 -9.81 12.53 -30.33
CA SER A 67 -9.03 12.27 -31.53
C SER A 67 -9.84 11.54 -32.61
N LYS A 68 -10.80 10.69 -32.21
CA LYS A 68 -11.81 10.12 -33.13
C LYS A 68 -12.68 11.21 -33.75
N SER A 69 -13.20 12.13 -32.92
CA SER A 69 -14.01 13.26 -33.40
C SER A 69 -13.24 14.11 -34.41
N HIS A 70 -11.99 14.45 -34.10
CA HIS A 70 -11.13 15.22 -35.00
C HIS A 70 -10.74 14.46 -36.28
N LEU A 71 -10.55 13.14 -36.20
CA LEU A 71 -10.28 12.29 -37.37
C LEU A 71 -11.45 12.34 -38.37
N TRP A 72 -12.69 12.24 -37.89
CA TRP A 72 -13.89 12.32 -38.74
C TRP A 72 -14.14 13.73 -39.29
N GLU A 73 -13.92 14.78 -38.50
CA GLU A 73 -13.97 16.17 -38.99
C GLU A 73 -12.97 16.42 -40.12
N LEU A 74 -11.75 15.89 -39.98
CA LEU A 74 -10.71 16.02 -40.99
C LEU A 74 -11.02 15.22 -42.25
N LEU A 75 -11.57 14.01 -42.10
CA LEU A 75 -12.05 13.19 -43.23
C LEU A 75 -13.10 13.92 -44.06
N ALA A 76 -14.11 14.52 -43.40
CA ALA A 76 -15.15 15.28 -44.09
C ALA A 76 -14.58 16.46 -44.91
N TRP A 77 -13.51 17.09 -44.43
CA TRP A 77 -12.82 18.14 -45.19
C TRP A 77 -11.99 17.58 -46.36
N LEU A 78 -11.24 16.50 -46.15
CA LEU A 78 -10.38 15.88 -47.16
C LEU A 78 -11.16 15.26 -48.33
N GLU A 79 -12.42 14.86 -48.11
CA GLU A 79 -13.33 14.37 -49.14
C GLU A 79 -13.97 15.49 -49.99
N SER A 80 -13.87 16.74 -49.56
CA SER A 80 -14.43 17.87 -50.30
C SER A 80 -13.72 18.07 -51.65
N ALA A 81 -14.46 18.61 -52.63
CA ALA A 81 -13.90 18.91 -53.95
C ALA A 81 -12.76 19.97 -53.91
N GLU A 82 -12.68 20.73 -52.81
CA GLU A 82 -11.72 21.81 -52.60
C GLU A 82 -10.35 21.32 -52.12
N ALA A 83 -10.26 20.10 -51.56
CA ALA A 83 -9.03 19.57 -50.98
C ALA A 83 -8.01 19.05 -52.03
N GLY A 84 -8.45 18.79 -53.26
CA GLY A 84 -7.62 18.32 -54.36
C GLY A 84 -7.36 16.79 -54.37
N ARG A 85 -6.76 16.29 -55.46
CA ARG A 85 -6.61 14.84 -55.71
C ARG A 85 -5.76 14.11 -54.67
N ASP A 86 -4.70 14.74 -54.18
CA ASP A 86 -3.79 14.12 -53.19
C ASP A 86 -4.46 14.02 -51.81
N ALA A 87 -5.28 15.01 -51.45
CA ALA A 87 -6.07 14.98 -50.22
C ALA A 87 -7.15 13.89 -50.26
N GLN A 88 -7.78 13.67 -51.43
CA GLN A 88 -8.74 12.59 -51.63
C GLN A 88 -8.09 11.20 -51.55
N ALA A 89 -6.84 11.06 -52.02
CA ALA A 89 -6.07 9.82 -51.85
C ALA A 89 -5.74 9.56 -50.36
N LEU A 90 -5.40 10.61 -49.61
CA LEU A 90 -5.20 10.53 -48.16
C LEU A 90 -6.51 10.21 -47.42
N ALA A 91 -7.63 10.79 -47.85
CA ALA A 91 -8.97 10.50 -47.31
C ALA A 91 -9.32 9.02 -47.44
N ALA A 92 -9.03 8.40 -48.59
CA ALA A 92 -9.26 6.98 -48.80
C ALA A 92 -8.47 6.10 -47.80
N CYS A 93 -7.18 6.40 -47.60
CA CYS A 93 -6.35 5.68 -46.63
C CYS A 93 -6.77 5.92 -45.17
N LEU A 94 -7.19 7.14 -44.83
CA LEU A 94 -7.69 7.49 -43.50
C LEU A 94 -9.06 6.83 -43.23
N THR A 95 -9.91 6.69 -44.23
CA THR A 95 -11.23 6.03 -44.10
C THR A 95 -11.07 4.55 -43.78
N ASP A 96 -10.17 3.85 -44.48
CA ASP A 96 -9.84 2.44 -44.21
C ASP A 96 -9.38 2.18 -42.76
N VAL A 97 -8.80 3.20 -42.11
CA VAL A 97 -8.30 3.17 -40.73
C VAL A 97 -9.38 3.65 -39.73
N ALA A 98 -10.12 4.70 -40.06
CA ALA A 98 -11.15 5.31 -39.20
C ALA A 98 -12.33 4.36 -38.94
N VAL A 99 -12.79 3.62 -39.96
CA VAL A 99 -13.88 2.64 -39.84
C VAL A 99 -13.56 1.52 -38.84
N VAL A 100 -12.28 1.20 -38.67
CA VAL A 100 -11.82 0.17 -37.72
C VAL A 100 -11.70 0.73 -36.31
N ILE A 101 -11.23 1.97 -36.18
CA ILE A 101 -11.06 2.66 -34.89
C ILE A 101 -12.40 3.05 -34.27
N ASP A 102 -13.38 3.40 -35.11
CA ASP A 102 -14.70 3.85 -34.69
C ASP A 102 -15.82 3.27 -35.58
N PRO A 103 -16.16 1.99 -35.40
CA PRO A 103 -17.12 1.29 -36.25
C PRO A 103 -18.58 1.72 -36.03
N TYR A 104 -18.87 2.49 -34.98
CA TYR A 104 -20.22 2.94 -34.63
C TYR A 104 -20.56 4.35 -35.17
N HIS A 105 -19.62 5.01 -35.84
CA HIS A 105 -19.85 6.30 -36.47
C HIS A 105 -20.77 6.16 -37.68
N ASP A 106 -21.71 7.09 -37.89
CA ASP A 106 -22.70 7.02 -38.98
C ASP A 106 -22.03 6.92 -40.37
N ALA A 107 -20.87 7.57 -40.55
CA ALA A 107 -20.11 7.54 -41.80
C ALA A 107 -19.36 6.21 -42.05
N ALA A 108 -19.24 5.33 -41.04
CA ALA A 108 -18.57 4.05 -41.16
C ALA A 108 -19.45 2.97 -41.83
N ALA A 109 -20.78 3.12 -41.78
CA ALA A 109 -21.75 2.13 -42.25
C ALA A 109 -21.72 1.90 -43.78
N ASP A 110 -21.30 2.90 -44.56
CA ASP A 110 -21.28 2.85 -46.02
C ASP A 110 -19.95 2.30 -46.60
N HIS A 111 -18.93 2.08 -45.77
CA HIS A 111 -17.62 1.61 -46.21
C HIS A 111 -17.55 0.08 -46.26
N LYS A 112 -17.55 -0.50 -47.47
CA LYS A 112 -17.69 -1.96 -47.67
C LYS A 112 -16.39 -2.71 -48.00
N LYS A 113 -15.28 -2.02 -48.30
CA LYS A 113 -14.00 -2.69 -48.66
C LYS A 113 -12.79 -1.74 -48.62
N ASP A 114 -11.66 -2.25 -48.13
CA ASP A 114 -10.33 -1.61 -48.26
C ASP A 114 -10.11 -1.19 -49.73
N THR A 115 -9.88 0.11 -49.96
CA THR A 115 -9.83 0.70 -51.31
C THR A 115 -8.51 0.44 -52.05
N GLY A 116 -7.59 -0.34 -51.46
CA GLY A 116 -6.50 -1.00 -52.18
C GLY A 116 -5.18 -0.25 -52.29
N ALA A 117 -4.98 0.86 -51.57
CA ALA A 117 -3.73 1.64 -51.60
C ALA A 117 -2.60 1.09 -50.71
N TRP A 118 -2.77 -0.07 -50.07
CA TRP A 118 -1.82 -0.61 -49.08
C TRP A 118 -0.71 -1.49 -49.66
N ASN A 119 -0.79 -1.83 -50.95
CA ASN A 119 0.20 -2.69 -51.61
C ASN A 119 1.57 -2.00 -51.65
N GLY A 120 2.58 -2.67 -51.08
CA GLY A 120 3.94 -2.13 -50.93
C GLY A 120 4.17 -1.28 -49.67
N TRP A 121 3.11 -0.95 -48.92
CA TRP A 121 3.20 -0.23 -47.64
C TRP A 121 2.99 -1.16 -46.43
N VAL A 122 2.08 -2.13 -46.54
CA VAL A 122 1.79 -3.11 -45.47
C VAL A 122 1.68 -4.52 -46.07
N PRO A 123 2.31 -5.55 -45.46
CA PRO A 123 2.18 -6.94 -45.89
C PRO A 123 0.72 -7.44 -45.99
N GLU A 124 0.50 -8.47 -46.80
CA GLU A 124 -0.80 -9.13 -46.88
C GLU A 124 -1.15 -9.88 -45.58
N LEU A 125 -2.43 -10.14 -45.37
CA LEU A 125 -2.96 -10.77 -44.15
C LEU A 125 -2.26 -12.10 -43.78
N VAL A 126 -1.81 -12.86 -44.79
CA VAL A 126 -1.10 -14.13 -44.61
C VAL A 126 0.22 -13.94 -43.84
N ALA A 127 0.89 -12.80 -43.97
CA ALA A 127 2.13 -12.50 -43.26
C ALA A 127 1.93 -12.30 -41.75
N TYR A 128 0.68 -12.13 -41.29
CA TYR A 128 0.32 -11.95 -39.89
C TYR A 128 -0.24 -13.23 -39.24
N GLN A 129 -0.31 -14.34 -39.98
CA GLN A 129 -0.68 -15.64 -39.44
C GLN A 129 0.54 -16.30 -38.75
N PRO A 130 0.36 -16.98 -37.61
CA PRO A 130 1.46 -17.68 -36.94
C PRO A 130 2.03 -18.77 -37.86
N LYS A 131 3.35 -18.76 -38.06
CA LYS A 131 4.04 -19.79 -38.86
C LYS A 131 3.98 -21.13 -38.12
N GLU A 132 3.39 -22.14 -38.74
CA GLU A 132 3.48 -23.53 -38.27
C GLU A 132 4.93 -24.00 -38.33
N VAL A 133 5.49 -24.36 -37.17
CA VAL A 133 6.82 -24.97 -37.05
C VAL A 133 6.69 -26.47 -37.31
N LYS A 134 7.40 -26.98 -38.33
CA LYS A 134 7.53 -28.42 -38.58
C LYS A 134 8.43 -29.10 -37.53
N PRO A 135 8.16 -30.37 -37.15
CA PRO A 135 8.88 -31.06 -36.09
C PRO A 135 10.30 -31.43 -36.54
N VAL A 136 11.28 -31.18 -35.67
CA VAL A 136 12.66 -31.68 -35.77
C VAL A 136 12.85 -32.74 -34.68
N ASP A 137 13.58 -33.80 -35.01
CA ASP A 137 13.90 -34.98 -34.18
C ASP A 137 14.56 -34.62 -32.82
N PRO A 138 14.48 -35.51 -31.81
CA PRO A 138 14.69 -35.17 -30.41
C PRO A 138 16.18 -35.15 -30.04
N ASP A 139 16.72 -33.98 -29.75
CA ASP A 139 17.91 -33.83 -28.90
C ASP A 139 17.53 -34.00 -27.41
N PRO A 140 18.49 -34.33 -26.53
CA PRO A 140 18.22 -34.83 -25.19
C PRO A 140 17.41 -33.82 -24.40
N VAL A 141 16.40 -34.31 -23.69
CA VAL A 141 15.56 -33.55 -22.77
C VAL A 141 16.45 -32.72 -21.84
N GLU A 142 16.66 -31.45 -22.19
CA GLU A 142 16.88 -30.44 -21.17
C GLU A 142 15.63 -30.45 -20.28
N PRO A 143 15.80 -30.50 -18.95
CA PRO A 143 14.66 -30.60 -18.07
C PRO A 143 13.79 -29.37 -18.31
N THR A 144 12.61 -29.61 -18.89
CA THR A 144 11.48 -28.68 -18.91
C THR A 144 11.44 -28.01 -17.54
N VAL A 145 11.84 -26.74 -17.47
CA VAL A 145 11.70 -25.97 -16.23
C VAL A 145 10.21 -25.95 -15.98
N ALA A 146 9.78 -26.73 -14.97
CA ALA A 146 8.38 -26.90 -14.65
C ALA A 146 7.78 -25.50 -14.48
N ALA A 147 6.79 -25.15 -15.32
CA ALA A 147 6.02 -23.94 -15.15
C ALA A 147 5.52 -23.92 -13.70
N VAL A 148 6.01 -22.97 -12.91
CA VAL A 148 5.72 -22.92 -11.48
C VAL A 148 4.23 -22.60 -11.30
N THR A 149 3.44 -23.64 -11.03
CA THR A 149 2.02 -23.50 -10.71
C THR A 149 1.86 -23.02 -9.28
N PHE A 150 1.24 -21.85 -9.10
CA PHE A 150 0.74 -21.42 -7.80
C PHE A 150 -0.24 -22.47 -7.25
N THR A 151 0.02 -22.98 -6.05
CA THR A 151 -0.78 -24.00 -5.38
C THR A 151 -2.08 -23.41 -4.81
N HIS A 152 -2.05 -22.13 -4.39
CA HIS A 152 -3.23 -21.37 -4.01
C HIS A 152 -3.31 -20.03 -4.73
N THR A 153 -4.51 -19.70 -5.22
CA THR A 153 -4.81 -18.44 -5.90
C THR A 153 -5.35 -17.36 -4.97
N THR A 154 -5.69 -17.71 -3.71
CA THR A 154 -6.24 -16.78 -2.73
C THR A 154 -5.73 -17.06 -1.32
N GLY A 155 -5.45 -16.02 -0.54
CA GLY A 155 -5.08 -16.10 0.88
C GLY A 155 -5.50 -14.83 1.61
N THR A 156 -5.62 -14.88 2.95
CA THR A 156 -5.97 -13.72 3.78
C THR A 156 -5.06 -13.59 4.99
N VAL A 157 -4.51 -12.41 5.24
CA VAL A 157 -3.71 -12.08 6.44
C VAL A 157 -4.17 -10.73 6.98
N SER A 158 -4.13 -10.54 8.30
CA SER A 158 -4.44 -9.23 8.90
C SER A 158 -3.18 -8.46 9.26
N THR A 159 -3.17 -7.14 9.09
CA THR A 159 -2.04 -6.29 9.50
C THR A 159 -2.50 -4.86 9.84
N PRO A 160 -1.90 -4.20 10.85
CA PRO A 160 -2.26 -2.82 11.22
C PRO A 160 -1.72 -1.80 10.22
N LEU A 161 -2.64 -1.12 9.52
CA LEU A 161 -2.33 -0.13 8.49
C LEU A 161 -3.13 1.16 8.71
N TRP A 162 -2.60 2.26 8.19
CA TRP A 162 -3.28 3.54 8.03
C TRP A 162 -4.19 3.52 6.81
N PHE A 163 -5.39 4.07 6.94
CA PHE A 163 -6.34 4.30 5.85
C PHE A 163 -7.12 5.59 6.10
N ILE A 164 -7.78 6.07 5.06
CA ILE A 164 -8.77 7.15 5.16
C ILE A 164 -10.14 6.52 5.39
N GLU A 165 -10.78 6.88 6.49
CA GLU A 165 -12.22 6.70 6.69
C GLU A 165 -12.94 7.97 6.28
N ARG A 166 -14.00 7.82 5.50
CA ARG A 166 -14.87 8.93 5.07
C ARG A 166 -16.14 8.84 5.89
N ASP A 167 -16.32 9.77 6.82
CA ASP A 167 -17.59 9.92 7.54
C ASP A 167 -18.46 10.94 6.81
N ASN A 168 -19.68 10.51 6.46
CA ASN A 168 -20.70 11.32 5.79
C ASN A 168 -21.88 11.66 6.72
N SER A 169 -21.76 11.40 8.03
CA SER A 169 -22.84 11.53 9.01
C SER A 169 -23.50 12.92 9.06
N ASN A 170 -22.82 13.98 8.62
CA ASN A 170 -23.33 15.36 8.67
C ASN A 170 -23.43 16.07 7.30
N GLY A 171 -23.44 15.34 6.18
CA GLY A 171 -23.50 15.94 4.82
C GLY A 171 -22.24 16.71 4.41
N ARG A 172 -21.19 16.69 5.24
CA ARG A 172 -19.81 17.07 4.91
C ARG A 172 -18.97 15.80 4.95
N GLU A 173 -18.24 15.51 3.88
CA GLU A 173 -17.28 14.40 3.85
C GLU A 173 -16.11 14.77 4.76
N VAL A 174 -16.02 14.12 5.92
CA VAL A 174 -14.87 14.26 6.82
C VAL A 174 -13.95 13.07 6.58
N GLN A 175 -12.76 13.35 6.05
CA GLN A 175 -11.70 12.36 5.91
C GLN A 175 -10.93 12.25 7.22
N GLN A 176 -11.01 11.09 7.87
CA GLN A 176 -10.27 10.77 9.07
C GLN A 176 -9.18 9.74 8.77
N TYR A 177 -7.96 10.06 9.16
CA TYR A 177 -6.84 9.12 9.12
C TYR A 177 -6.96 8.19 10.33
N VAL A 178 -7.12 6.89 10.09
CA VAL A 178 -7.29 5.90 11.15
C VAL A 178 -6.31 4.76 10.94
N MET A 179 -5.72 4.29 12.04
CA MET A 179 -4.89 3.09 12.07
C MET A 179 -5.66 1.96 12.73
N LYS A 180 -5.83 0.82 12.03
CA LYS A 180 -6.51 -0.37 12.56
C LYS A 180 -6.07 -1.64 11.80
N PRO A 181 -6.22 -2.83 12.39
CA PRO A 181 -5.97 -4.08 11.69
C PRO A 181 -6.94 -4.24 10.50
N ARG A 182 -6.39 -4.46 9.31
CA ARG A 182 -7.12 -4.72 8.07
C ARG A 182 -6.77 -6.10 7.54
N LYS A 183 -7.77 -6.79 7.00
CA LYS A 183 -7.57 -8.02 6.23
C LYS A 183 -7.05 -7.64 4.84
N ILE A 184 -5.95 -8.27 4.44
CA ILE A 184 -5.38 -8.21 3.10
C ILE A 184 -5.70 -9.52 2.42
N THR A 185 -6.33 -9.45 1.26
CA THR A 185 -6.57 -10.62 0.41
C THR A 185 -5.63 -10.62 -0.77
N MET A 186 -5.14 -11.78 -1.14
CA MET A 186 -4.25 -11.96 -2.28
C MET A 186 -4.98 -12.61 -3.47
N ARG A 187 -4.59 -12.22 -4.69
CA ARG A 187 -4.83 -12.97 -5.94
C ARG A 187 -3.54 -13.13 -6.73
N THR A 188 -3.20 -14.34 -7.15
CA THR A 188 -2.00 -14.63 -7.96
C THR A 188 -2.38 -14.92 -9.41
N THR A 189 -1.53 -14.50 -10.36
CA THR A 189 -1.63 -14.87 -11.77
C THR A 189 -0.24 -15.27 -12.28
N SER A 190 -0.13 -16.44 -12.91
CA SER A 190 1.09 -16.84 -13.62
C SER A 190 1.26 -15.99 -14.88
N THR A 191 2.46 -15.48 -15.08
CA THR A 191 2.94 -15.00 -16.37
C THR A 191 3.21 -16.22 -17.26
N ARG A 192 2.82 -16.15 -18.54
CA ARG A 192 3.16 -17.20 -19.53
C ARG A 192 4.66 -17.15 -19.81
N ALA A 193 5.24 -18.30 -20.20
CA ALA A 193 6.67 -18.49 -20.47
C ALA A 193 7.30 -17.43 -21.42
N GLU A 194 6.49 -16.78 -22.26
CA GLU A 194 6.95 -15.72 -23.18
C GLU A 194 7.35 -14.40 -22.47
N ASP A 195 6.97 -14.20 -21.20
CA ASP A 195 7.38 -13.05 -20.38
C ASP A 195 8.70 -13.28 -19.61
N GLU A 196 9.21 -14.52 -19.54
CA GLU A 196 10.44 -14.86 -18.82
C GLU A 196 11.71 -14.39 -19.56
N ASP A 197 11.68 -14.40 -20.89
CA ASP A 197 12.80 -13.95 -21.74
C ASP A 197 13.04 -12.43 -21.74
N ARG A 198 12.13 -11.64 -21.14
CA ARG A 198 12.25 -10.17 -21.00
C ARG A 198 12.77 -9.71 -19.63
N GLY A 199 13.23 -10.63 -18.78
CA GLY A 199 13.71 -10.28 -17.43
C GLY A 199 12.60 -9.75 -16.52
N GLY A 200 11.34 -10.12 -16.76
CA GLY A 200 10.18 -9.72 -15.99
C GLY A 200 10.17 -10.34 -14.59
N GLY A 201 10.84 -9.69 -13.64
CA GLY A 201 10.85 -10.11 -12.24
C GLY A 201 9.46 -10.12 -11.58
N PHE A 202 9.40 -10.74 -10.41
CA PHE A 202 8.19 -10.91 -9.60
C PHE A 202 7.66 -9.56 -9.06
N LYS A 203 6.35 -9.29 -9.16
CA LYS A 203 5.76 -7.98 -8.77
C LYS A 203 4.55 -8.09 -7.84
N PHE A 204 4.53 -7.27 -6.80
CA PHE A 204 3.37 -7.04 -5.93
C PHE A 204 2.61 -5.78 -6.34
N ILE A 205 1.32 -5.90 -6.59
CA ILE A 205 0.44 -4.82 -7.06
C ILE A 205 -0.66 -4.60 -6.03
N LEU A 206 -0.79 -3.37 -5.53
CA LEU A 206 -1.91 -2.99 -4.66
C LEU A 206 -3.13 -2.63 -5.50
N GLN A 207 -4.25 -3.30 -5.25
CA GLN A 207 -5.53 -2.98 -5.88
C GLN A 207 -6.16 -1.75 -5.21
N GLY A 208 -6.81 -0.91 -6.02
CA GLY A 208 -7.53 0.27 -5.53
C GLY A 208 -6.67 1.50 -5.23
N THR A 209 -5.37 1.51 -5.56
CA THR A 209 -4.53 2.71 -5.45
C THR A 209 -4.35 3.38 -6.81
N GLN A 210 -4.28 4.72 -6.83
CA GLN A 210 -3.96 5.48 -8.06
C GLN A 210 -2.50 5.29 -8.50
N ASN A 211 -1.65 4.69 -7.65
CA ASN A 211 -0.23 4.47 -7.90
C ASN A 211 0.09 2.97 -7.87
N TYR A 212 -0.16 2.30 -8.99
CA TYR A 212 0.06 0.85 -9.17
C TYR A 212 1.54 0.41 -9.04
N ARG A 213 2.49 1.36 -9.07
CA ARG A 213 3.94 1.14 -8.87
C ARG A 213 4.41 1.36 -7.43
N SER A 214 3.49 1.60 -6.49
CA SER A 214 3.83 1.97 -5.11
C SER A 214 4.66 0.94 -4.33
N LEU A 215 4.72 -0.32 -4.80
CA LEU A 215 5.46 -1.41 -4.16
C LEU A 215 6.65 -1.93 -4.97
N ASP A 216 7.08 -1.26 -6.05
CA ASP A 216 8.18 -1.76 -6.89
C ASP A 216 9.45 -2.05 -6.07
N GLY A 217 9.90 -1.09 -5.25
CA GLY A 217 11.07 -1.30 -4.36
C GLY A 217 10.85 -2.34 -3.25
N THR A 218 9.60 -2.63 -2.87
CA THR A 218 9.29 -3.71 -1.91
C THR A 218 9.28 -5.07 -2.61
N SER A 219 8.93 -5.11 -3.90
CA SER A 219 8.82 -6.35 -4.67
C SER A 219 10.19 -7.02 -4.85
N ASP A 220 11.23 -6.25 -5.18
CA ASP A 220 12.59 -6.79 -5.32
C ASP A 220 13.15 -7.31 -3.99
N THR A 221 12.89 -6.57 -2.91
CA THR A 221 13.27 -6.98 -1.56
C THR A 221 12.60 -8.29 -1.17
N LEU A 222 11.27 -8.38 -1.37
CA LEU A 222 10.51 -9.58 -1.04
C LEU A 222 10.91 -10.77 -1.89
N THR A 223 11.16 -10.57 -3.18
CA THR A 223 11.59 -11.64 -4.09
C THR A 223 12.90 -12.26 -3.62
N ARG A 224 13.88 -11.41 -3.24
CA ARG A 224 15.16 -11.89 -2.71
C ARG A 224 14.99 -12.61 -1.37
N ALA A 225 14.17 -12.06 -0.47
CA ALA A 225 13.87 -12.70 0.81
C ALA A 225 13.16 -14.06 0.64
N LEU A 226 12.17 -14.15 -0.24
CA LEU A 226 11.36 -15.36 -0.44
C LEU A 226 12.18 -16.49 -1.09
N ARG A 227 13.17 -16.17 -1.93
CA ARG A 227 14.13 -17.16 -2.45
C ARG A 227 14.93 -17.86 -1.34
N THR A 228 15.07 -17.25 -0.17
CA THR A 228 15.75 -17.91 0.98
C THR A 228 14.92 -19.03 1.62
N LEU A 229 13.60 -19.10 1.33
CA LEU A 229 12.71 -20.13 1.88
C LEU A 229 12.78 -21.48 1.14
N GLY A 230 13.36 -21.51 -0.07
CA GLY A 230 13.62 -22.74 -0.82
C GLY A 230 13.42 -22.60 -2.35
N ASP A 231 13.81 -23.65 -3.08
CA ASP A 231 13.92 -23.68 -4.55
C ASP A 231 12.58 -23.67 -5.32
N LYS A 232 11.44 -23.61 -4.61
CA LYS A 232 10.10 -23.68 -5.21
C LYS A 232 9.52 -22.30 -5.59
N PHE A 233 10.28 -21.22 -5.43
CA PHE A 233 9.79 -19.87 -5.72
C PHE A 233 9.74 -19.61 -7.24
N PRO A 234 8.61 -19.14 -7.79
CA PRO A 234 8.51 -18.81 -9.22
C PRO A 234 9.54 -17.77 -9.65
N GLY A 235 10.14 -17.96 -10.83
CA GLY A 235 11.05 -16.96 -11.42
C GLY A 235 10.35 -15.64 -11.76
N SER A 236 9.08 -15.72 -12.17
CA SER A 236 8.24 -14.60 -12.58
C SER A 236 6.80 -14.75 -12.07
N GLY A 237 6.08 -13.64 -11.90
CA GLY A 237 4.67 -13.68 -11.48
C GLY A 237 4.14 -12.35 -10.97
N ARG A 238 2.80 -12.20 -10.97
CA ARG A 238 2.11 -11.02 -10.44
C ARG A 238 1.22 -11.42 -9.26
N VAL A 239 1.36 -10.68 -8.17
CA VAL A 239 0.58 -10.82 -6.95
C VAL A 239 -0.23 -9.57 -6.73
N TYR A 240 -1.55 -9.69 -6.79
CA TYR A 240 -2.46 -8.61 -6.48
C TYR A 240 -2.85 -8.69 -5.00
N LEU A 241 -2.62 -7.60 -4.27
CA LEU A 241 -3.01 -7.43 -2.88
C LEU A 241 -4.18 -6.46 -2.83
N ASP A 242 -5.30 -6.91 -2.30
CA ASP A 242 -6.46 -6.06 -2.01
C ASP A 242 -6.53 -5.79 -0.50
N CYS A 243 -6.46 -4.51 -0.15
CA CYS A 243 -6.48 -4.02 1.23
C CYS A 243 -7.86 -3.44 1.63
N SER A 244 -8.85 -3.42 0.74
CA SER A 244 -10.17 -2.79 0.91
C SER A 244 -10.11 -1.32 1.39
N GLY A 245 -10.22 -0.36 0.49
CA GLY A 245 -10.23 1.09 0.79
C GLY A 245 -8.97 1.86 0.37
N ASP A 246 -8.95 3.17 0.63
CA ASP A 246 -7.87 4.07 0.20
C ASP A 246 -6.58 3.79 1.00
N TYR A 247 -5.72 2.91 0.46
CA TYR A 247 -4.42 2.59 1.07
C TYR A 247 -3.47 3.78 1.00
N LEU A 248 -2.96 4.19 2.16
CA LEU A 248 -2.04 5.31 2.28
C LEU A 248 -0.60 4.85 2.10
N VAL A 249 -0.10 4.87 0.86
CA VAL A 249 1.27 4.46 0.51
C VAL A 249 2.31 5.16 1.38
N ASP A 250 2.20 6.48 1.54
CA ASP A 250 3.17 7.25 2.33
C ASP A 250 3.05 6.98 3.83
N ALA A 251 1.88 6.62 4.37
CA ALA A 251 1.73 6.34 5.80
C ALA A 251 2.07 4.87 6.15
N ASN A 252 1.97 3.97 5.19
CA ASN A 252 2.19 2.55 5.39
C ASN A 252 3.57 2.09 4.94
N HIS A 253 4.20 2.76 3.97
CA HIS A 253 5.53 2.43 3.45
C HIS A 253 5.71 0.91 3.25
N LYS A 254 6.81 0.35 3.78
CA LYS A 254 7.18 -1.07 3.72
C LYS A 254 6.43 -1.95 4.73
N SER A 255 5.51 -1.39 5.53
CA SER A 255 4.82 -2.11 6.61
C SER A 255 3.92 -3.24 6.13
N ILE A 256 3.55 -3.25 4.84
CA ILE A 256 2.79 -4.34 4.24
C ILE A 256 3.65 -5.57 3.88
N SER A 257 4.98 -5.42 3.86
CA SER A 257 5.89 -6.43 3.31
C SER A 257 5.78 -7.79 3.99
N ALA A 258 5.63 -7.86 5.31
CA ALA A 258 5.48 -9.15 6.00
C ALA A 258 4.17 -9.88 5.66
N ALA A 259 3.06 -9.14 5.54
CA ALA A 259 1.80 -9.73 5.11
C ALA A 259 1.87 -10.20 3.65
N ALA A 260 2.49 -9.40 2.77
CA ALA A 260 2.73 -9.77 1.38
C ALA A 260 3.61 -11.02 1.25
N ALA A 261 4.68 -11.13 2.05
CA ALA A 261 5.57 -12.28 2.06
C ALA A 261 4.84 -13.56 2.51
N LEU A 262 4.02 -13.48 3.55
CA LEU A 262 3.23 -14.61 4.04
C LEU A 262 2.18 -15.09 3.03
N LEU A 263 1.44 -14.15 2.44
CA LEU A 263 0.48 -14.47 1.39
C LEU A 263 1.19 -15.12 0.20
N MET A 264 2.37 -14.62 -0.16
CA MET A 264 3.13 -15.22 -1.24
C MET A 264 3.65 -16.62 -0.89
N ASP A 265 4.23 -16.84 0.30
CA ASP A 265 4.60 -18.19 0.74
C ASP A 265 3.40 -19.14 0.68
N SER A 266 2.23 -18.70 1.16
CA SER A 266 1.01 -19.51 1.15
C SER A 266 0.60 -19.96 -0.26
N SER A 267 0.84 -19.12 -1.27
CA SER A 267 0.55 -19.45 -2.66
C SER A 267 1.44 -20.55 -3.23
N VAL A 268 2.67 -20.66 -2.73
CA VAL A 268 3.68 -21.61 -3.22
C VAL A 268 3.69 -22.89 -2.38
N SER A 269 3.67 -22.75 -1.05
CA SER A 269 3.84 -23.83 -0.09
C SER A 269 2.54 -24.57 0.25
N ALA A 270 1.38 -24.04 -0.17
CA ALA A 270 0.05 -24.49 0.23
C ALA A 270 -0.24 -24.40 1.74
N ARG A 271 0.56 -23.64 2.50
CA ARG A 271 0.31 -23.38 3.92
C ARG A 271 -0.60 -22.17 4.07
N GLU A 272 -1.81 -22.38 4.58
CA GLU A 272 -2.76 -21.31 4.85
C GLU A 272 -2.33 -20.53 6.10
N PRO A 273 -2.08 -19.20 6.02
CA PRO A 273 -1.72 -18.42 7.18
C PRO A 273 -2.97 -18.05 8.02
N GLN A 274 -2.85 -18.14 9.34
CA GLN A 274 -3.87 -17.69 10.29
C GLN A 274 -3.23 -16.82 11.39
N ALA A 275 -2.85 -15.60 11.02
CA ALA A 275 -2.28 -14.63 11.97
C ALA A 275 -2.57 -13.18 11.57
N THR A 276 -2.58 -12.31 12.59
CA THR A 276 -2.28 -10.88 12.41
C THR A 276 -0.76 -10.70 12.45
N VAL A 277 -0.20 -9.93 11.52
CA VAL A 277 1.25 -9.73 11.42
C VAL A 277 1.59 -8.25 11.34
N MET A 278 2.62 -7.85 12.10
CA MET A 278 3.11 -6.48 12.12
C MET A 278 4.63 -6.48 12.02
N GLY A 279 5.18 -6.16 10.85
CA GLY A 279 6.62 -5.96 10.68
C GLY A 279 7.02 -5.83 9.23
N ILE A 280 8.33 -5.64 9.02
CA ILE A 280 8.92 -5.50 7.70
C ILE A 280 9.88 -6.64 7.41
N ILE A 281 9.91 -7.07 6.15
CA ILE A 281 10.88 -8.07 5.66
C ILE A 281 11.98 -7.33 4.91
N ARG A 282 13.23 -7.60 5.30
CA ARG A 282 14.43 -7.10 4.62
C ARG A 282 14.91 -8.13 3.59
N GLU A 283 15.86 -7.73 2.76
CA GLU A 283 16.34 -8.51 1.60
C GLU A 283 16.99 -9.83 2.01
N ASP A 284 17.59 -9.86 3.20
CA ASP A 284 18.19 -11.04 3.82
C ASP A 284 17.17 -11.99 4.47
N GLY A 285 15.88 -11.66 4.39
CA GLY A 285 14.81 -12.40 5.07
C GLY A 285 14.68 -12.08 6.56
N SER A 286 15.39 -11.08 7.10
CA SER A 286 15.20 -10.66 8.49
C SER A 286 13.85 -9.98 8.69
N PHE A 287 13.22 -10.26 9.83
CA PHE A 287 11.92 -9.72 10.22
C PHE A 287 12.11 -8.63 11.29
N LYS A 288 11.79 -7.38 10.93
CA LYS A 288 12.13 -6.17 11.70
C LYS A 288 10.90 -5.34 12.05
N LEU A 289 11.05 -4.49 13.06
CA LEU A 289 10.00 -3.54 13.44
C LEU A 289 9.70 -2.57 12.28
N PRO A 290 8.42 -2.25 12.04
CA PRO A 290 8.04 -1.17 11.13
C PRO A 290 8.23 0.19 11.81
N SER A 291 8.25 1.27 11.02
CA SER A 291 8.11 2.62 11.58
C SER A 291 6.78 2.75 12.32
N ARG A 292 6.77 3.58 13.37
CA ARG A 292 5.63 3.77 14.27
C ARG A 292 5.15 2.43 14.86
N ALA A 293 6.09 1.54 15.20
CA ALA A 293 5.78 0.21 15.74
C ALA A 293 4.85 0.27 16.95
N TRP A 294 5.08 1.23 17.85
CA TRP A 294 4.24 1.41 19.03
C TRP A 294 2.80 1.80 18.69
N ASP A 295 2.60 2.78 17.80
CA ASP A 295 1.26 3.18 17.36
C ASP A 295 0.51 2.00 16.73
N ARG A 296 1.21 1.21 15.90
CA ARG A 296 0.69 0.00 15.26
C ARG A 296 0.29 -1.04 16.29
N LEU A 297 1.13 -1.29 17.29
CA LEU A 297 0.80 -2.20 18.38
C LEU A 297 -0.45 -1.73 19.15
N ARG A 298 -0.53 -0.43 19.48
CA ARG A 298 -1.69 0.13 20.19
C ARG A 298 -2.98 0.09 19.38
N SER A 299 -2.91 0.15 18.05
CA SER A 299 -4.09 0.00 17.19
C SER A 299 -4.72 -1.41 17.26
N LEU A 300 -3.98 -2.40 17.76
CA LEU A 300 -4.46 -3.77 17.90
C LEU A 300 -5.32 -3.97 19.16
N SER A 301 -5.27 -3.07 20.15
CA SER A 301 -6.10 -3.19 21.36
C SER A 301 -7.60 -3.31 21.04
N ASP A 302 -8.07 -2.68 19.96
CA ASP A 302 -9.47 -2.74 19.50
C ASP A 302 -9.72 -3.83 18.42
N GLY A 303 -8.70 -4.61 18.06
CA GLY A 303 -8.82 -5.63 17.01
C GLY A 303 -9.61 -6.88 17.42
N PRO A 304 -9.71 -7.91 16.56
CA PRO A 304 -10.50 -9.11 16.85
C PRO A 304 -9.80 -10.12 17.80
N GLY A 305 -8.52 -9.94 18.12
CA GLY A 305 -7.72 -10.97 18.80
C GLY A 305 -7.17 -12.04 17.86
N GLY A 306 -6.80 -13.19 18.44
CA GLY A 306 -6.23 -14.34 17.72
C GLY A 306 -4.69 -14.37 17.76
N ARG A 307 -4.05 -15.06 16.82
CA ARG A 307 -2.59 -15.11 16.78
C ARG A 307 -2.01 -13.80 16.25
N LEU A 308 -1.01 -13.26 16.94
CA LEU A 308 -0.25 -12.06 16.55
C LEU A 308 1.23 -12.42 16.44
N ILE A 309 1.84 -12.13 15.29
CA ILE A 309 3.28 -12.36 15.08
C ILE A 309 4.00 -11.03 14.95
N LEU A 310 4.99 -10.83 15.81
CA LEU A 310 5.78 -9.60 15.89
C LEU A 310 7.28 -9.91 15.73
N PRO A 311 8.09 -8.96 15.27
CA PRO A 311 9.54 -9.05 15.30
C PRO A 311 10.04 -9.30 16.72
N ARG A 312 11.11 -10.07 16.89
CA ARG A 312 11.71 -10.32 18.21
C ARG A 312 12.13 -9.01 18.91
N GLU A 313 12.53 -8.01 18.14
CA GLU A 313 12.82 -6.65 18.60
C GLU A 313 11.62 -5.94 19.25
N ALA A 314 10.38 -6.43 19.07
CA ALA A 314 9.18 -5.88 19.71
C ALA A 314 9.10 -6.22 21.21
N GLU A 315 9.92 -7.13 21.72
CA GLU A 315 9.87 -7.59 23.11
C GLU A 315 9.85 -6.44 24.15
N PRO A 316 10.70 -5.39 24.04
CA PRO A 316 10.67 -4.26 24.99
C PRO A 316 9.36 -3.45 24.92
N LEU A 317 8.71 -3.42 23.76
CA LEU A 317 7.43 -2.72 23.58
C LEU A 317 6.30 -3.46 24.30
N LEU A 318 6.36 -4.79 24.38
CA LEU A 318 5.32 -5.59 25.00
C LEU A 318 5.17 -5.27 26.49
N ALA A 319 6.26 -5.19 27.25
CA ALA A 319 6.17 -4.84 28.67
C ALA A 319 5.44 -3.49 28.90
N SER A 320 5.52 -2.56 27.94
CA SER A 320 4.86 -1.26 28.00
C SER A 320 3.33 -1.36 27.93
N VAL A 321 2.77 -2.42 27.32
CA VAL A 321 1.32 -2.67 27.31
C VAL A 321 0.82 -2.99 28.73
N LEU A 322 1.61 -3.70 29.53
CA LEU A 322 1.29 -3.98 30.94
C LEU A 322 1.38 -2.73 31.82
N VAL A 323 2.36 -1.85 31.54
CA VAL A 323 2.49 -0.54 32.22
C VAL A 323 1.23 0.27 32.00
N MET A 324 0.72 0.29 30.76
CA MET A 324 -0.53 0.96 30.36
C MET A 324 -1.81 0.26 30.85
N GLU A 325 -1.70 -0.70 31.78
CA GLU A 325 -2.82 -1.38 32.42
C GLU A 325 -3.74 -2.18 31.47
N ASP A 326 -3.20 -2.69 30.35
CA ASP A 326 -3.91 -3.52 29.37
C ASP A 326 -3.39 -4.99 29.33
N PRO A 327 -3.46 -5.75 30.44
CA PRO A 327 -3.03 -7.15 30.42
C PRO A 327 -3.97 -8.05 29.61
N ALA A 328 -5.21 -7.60 29.35
CA ALA A 328 -6.19 -8.33 28.54
C ALA A 328 -5.73 -8.52 27.10
N PHE A 329 -4.89 -7.62 26.59
CA PHE A 329 -4.21 -7.77 25.30
C PHE A 329 -3.58 -9.16 25.11
N TYR A 330 -2.94 -9.72 26.14
CA TYR A 330 -2.23 -11.00 26.05
C TYR A 330 -3.11 -12.23 26.19
N LEU A 331 -4.36 -12.09 26.63
CA LEU A 331 -5.34 -13.17 26.51
C LEU A 331 -6.14 -13.05 25.21
N LYS A 332 -6.33 -11.82 24.73
CA LYS A 332 -6.98 -11.54 23.45
C LYS A 332 -6.12 -11.98 22.27
N TYR A 333 -4.81 -11.75 22.34
CA TYR A 333 -3.84 -12.14 21.33
C TYR A 333 -2.87 -13.20 21.85
N GLU A 334 -2.70 -14.29 21.10
CA GLU A 334 -1.54 -15.18 21.24
C GLU A 334 -0.36 -14.53 20.50
N VAL A 335 0.43 -13.74 21.22
CA VAL A 335 1.61 -13.05 20.69
C VAL A 335 2.82 -13.99 20.65
N LEU A 336 3.33 -14.22 19.44
CA LEU A 336 4.57 -14.95 19.16
C LEU A 336 5.60 -14.01 18.51
N LEU A 337 6.86 -14.09 18.95
CA LEU A 337 7.96 -13.30 18.40
C LEU A 337 8.70 -14.05 17.30
N ALA A 338 9.16 -13.38 16.25
CA ALA A 338 9.97 -13.98 15.19
C ALA A 338 11.14 -13.09 14.75
N GLY A 339 12.27 -13.72 14.39
CA GLY A 339 13.47 -13.00 13.92
C GLY A 339 13.65 -13.03 12.40
N SER A 340 12.99 -13.95 11.69
CA SER A 340 13.18 -14.17 10.26
C SER A 340 11.87 -14.51 9.55
N LEU A 341 11.89 -14.43 8.23
CA LEU A 341 10.79 -14.83 7.36
C LEU A 341 10.42 -16.31 7.54
N LYS A 342 11.43 -17.19 7.68
CA LYS A 342 11.21 -18.63 7.92
C LYS A 342 10.40 -18.87 9.20
N GLU A 343 10.84 -18.24 10.28
CA GLU A 343 10.16 -18.28 11.58
C GLU A 343 8.76 -17.66 11.53
N LEU A 344 8.58 -16.58 10.77
CA LEU A 344 7.30 -15.92 10.56
C LEU A 344 6.30 -16.87 9.88
N VAL A 345 6.71 -17.52 8.79
CA VAL A 345 5.88 -18.47 8.04
C VAL A 345 5.47 -19.66 8.92
N GLU A 346 6.43 -20.25 9.64
CA GLU A 346 6.17 -21.39 10.54
C GLU A 346 5.14 -21.04 11.62
N ARG A 347 5.24 -19.86 12.22
CA ARG A 347 4.33 -19.41 13.28
C ARG A 347 2.96 -18.99 12.77
N ALA A 348 2.90 -18.50 11.54
CA ALA A 348 1.65 -18.07 10.90
C ALA A 348 0.83 -19.25 10.39
N ASP A 349 1.44 -20.43 10.20
CA ASP A 349 0.78 -21.60 9.65
C ASP A 349 -0.41 -22.06 10.53
N LYS A 350 -1.58 -22.15 9.91
CA LYS A 350 -2.79 -22.71 10.52
C LYS A 350 -2.61 -24.20 10.86
N GLY A 351 -1.81 -24.91 10.07
CA GLY A 351 -1.46 -26.31 10.24
C GLY A 351 -0.17 -26.54 11.03
N ALA A 352 0.31 -25.54 11.79
CA ALA A 352 1.57 -25.62 12.54
C ALA A 352 1.71 -26.95 13.30
N GLN A 353 2.93 -27.49 13.31
CA GLN A 353 3.28 -28.76 13.94
C GLN A 353 4.36 -28.56 15.00
N GLY A 354 4.63 -29.62 15.78
CA GLY A 354 5.69 -29.62 16.79
C GLY A 354 5.45 -28.60 17.90
N THR A 355 6.54 -27.97 18.37
CA THR A 355 6.53 -27.13 19.57
C THR A 355 5.50 -26.00 19.49
N VAL A 356 5.37 -25.32 18.35
CA VAL A 356 4.42 -24.20 18.17
C VAL A 356 2.97 -24.66 18.39
N ALA A 357 2.60 -25.82 17.85
CA ALA A 357 1.27 -26.39 18.01
C ALA A 357 0.99 -26.80 19.45
N GLU A 358 1.96 -27.46 20.09
CA GLU A 358 1.84 -27.93 21.47
C GLU A 358 1.69 -26.78 22.46
N VAL A 359 2.53 -25.74 22.34
CA VAL A 359 2.43 -24.58 23.25
C VAL A 359 1.18 -23.76 22.96
N GLY A 360 0.77 -23.62 21.70
CA GLY A 360 -0.45 -22.93 21.32
C GLY A 360 -1.70 -23.62 21.88
N ALA A 361 -1.76 -24.96 21.86
CA ALA A 361 -2.86 -25.70 22.48
C ALA A 361 -2.91 -25.50 24.00
N LYS A 362 -1.75 -25.56 24.68
CA LYS A 362 -1.66 -25.28 26.12
C LYS A 362 -2.08 -23.85 26.45
N PHE A 363 -1.72 -22.89 25.61
CA PHE A 363 -2.09 -21.49 25.79
C PHE A 363 -3.59 -21.24 25.55
N ALA A 364 -4.18 -21.88 24.54
CA ALA A 364 -5.61 -21.81 24.26
C ALA A 364 -6.46 -22.29 25.43
N GLU A 365 -6.03 -23.35 26.14
CA GLU A 365 -6.68 -23.76 27.39
C GLU A 365 -6.67 -22.65 28.45
N ILE A 366 -5.56 -21.91 28.56
CA ILE A 366 -5.44 -20.80 29.51
C ILE A 366 -6.41 -19.68 29.13
N GLN A 367 -6.54 -19.37 27.84
CA GLN A 367 -7.48 -18.34 27.37
C GLN A 367 -8.93 -18.70 27.71
N VAL A 368 -9.35 -19.95 27.46
CA VAL A 368 -10.73 -20.40 27.73
C VAL A 368 -11.05 -20.42 29.23
N LYS A 369 -10.07 -20.78 30.08
CA LYS A 369 -10.26 -20.95 31.53
C LYS A 369 -10.30 -19.65 32.34
N GLN A 370 -10.10 -18.47 31.73
CA GLN A 370 -10.16 -17.18 32.43
C GLN A 370 -11.54 -16.94 33.08
N GLY A 371 -12.62 -17.32 32.40
CA GLY A 371 -13.99 -17.09 32.86
C GLY A 371 -14.25 -15.59 33.11
N THR A 372 -14.79 -15.27 34.29
CA THR A 372 -15.15 -13.90 34.69
C THR A 372 -14.07 -13.21 35.53
N MET A 373 -12.93 -13.86 35.80
CA MET A 373 -11.88 -13.28 36.63
C MET A 373 -11.19 -12.12 35.91
N SER A 374 -10.73 -11.12 36.66
CA SER A 374 -9.83 -10.12 36.09
C SER A 374 -8.52 -10.78 35.67
N VAL A 375 -7.92 -10.31 34.57
CA VAL A 375 -6.69 -10.91 34.00
C VAL A 375 -5.54 -10.91 35.00
N GLY A 376 -5.42 -9.85 35.82
CA GLY A 376 -4.42 -9.77 36.87
C GLY A 376 -4.58 -10.87 37.94
N GLN A 377 -5.80 -11.09 38.44
CA GLN A 377 -6.07 -12.15 39.43
C GLN A 377 -5.89 -13.54 38.82
N TYR A 378 -6.32 -13.71 37.57
CA TYR A 378 -6.20 -14.97 36.85
C TYR A 378 -4.73 -15.35 36.62
N ALA A 379 -3.91 -14.42 36.15
CA ALA A 379 -2.47 -14.64 35.94
C ALA A 379 -1.70 -14.85 37.26
N ALA A 380 -2.16 -14.27 38.37
CA ALA A 380 -1.57 -14.47 39.70
C ALA A 380 -1.87 -15.85 40.31
N ASN A 381 -2.85 -16.59 39.78
CA ASN A 381 -3.16 -17.94 40.26
C ASN A 381 -1.94 -18.87 40.07
N ARG A 382 -1.54 -19.57 41.14
CA ARG A 382 -0.34 -20.43 41.14
C ARG A 382 -0.34 -21.47 40.00
N PHE A 383 -1.48 -22.09 39.72
CA PHE A 383 -1.57 -23.13 38.68
C PHE A 383 -1.48 -22.53 37.28
N VAL A 384 -2.13 -21.38 37.05
CA VAL A 384 -2.05 -20.66 35.77
C VAL A 384 -0.62 -20.17 35.55
N ARG A 385 -0.01 -19.55 36.57
CA ARG A 385 1.37 -19.06 36.51
C ARG A 385 2.37 -20.17 36.21
N GLN A 386 2.24 -21.35 36.84
CA GLN A 386 3.12 -22.48 36.53
C GLN A 386 2.99 -22.89 35.05
N ARG A 387 1.77 -23.02 34.52
CA ARG A 387 1.56 -23.34 33.10
C ARG A 387 2.16 -22.27 32.16
N LEU A 388 2.05 -21.00 32.52
CA LEU A 388 2.67 -19.89 31.77
C LEU A 388 4.20 -20.00 31.76
N VAL A 389 4.82 -20.35 32.89
CA VAL A 389 6.26 -20.63 32.99
C VAL A 389 6.64 -21.81 32.10
N ASP A 390 5.90 -22.91 32.16
CA ASP A 390 6.19 -24.11 31.38
C ASP A 390 6.12 -23.82 29.86
N ILE A 391 5.13 -23.03 29.43
CA ILE A 391 5.00 -22.56 28.04
C ILE A 391 6.19 -21.67 27.67
N ALA A 392 6.53 -20.69 28.50
CA ALA A 392 7.64 -19.76 28.22
C ALA A 392 9.01 -20.46 28.19
N GLN A 393 9.20 -21.52 28.98
CA GLN A 393 10.42 -22.35 28.94
C GLN A 393 10.48 -23.23 27.69
N ALA A 394 9.35 -23.84 27.30
CA ALA A 394 9.27 -24.67 26.10
C ALA A 394 9.39 -23.85 24.81
N PHE A 395 8.86 -22.62 24.82
CA PHE A 395 8.92 -21.70 23.69
C PHE A 395 9.20 -20.26 24.16
N PRO A 396 10.49 -19.85 24.24
CA PRO A 396 10.89 -18.52 24.73
C PRO A 396 10.33 -17.34 23.92
N ASP A 397 10.00 -17.57 22.65
CA ASP A 397 9.37 -16.59 21.77
C ASP A 397 7.84 -16.49 21.99
N HIS A 398 7.26 -17.23 22.95
CA HIS A 398 5.87 -17.07 23.37
C HIS A 398 5.69 -15.84 24.26
N ALA A 399 5.64 -14.66 23.63
CA ALA A 399 5.58 -13.38 24.31
C ALA A 399 4.38 -13.27 25.29
N SER A 400 3.20 -13.76 24.90
CA SER A 400 2.01 -13.64 25.77
C SER A 400 2.13 -14.42 27.08
N ALA A 401 2.69 -15.62 27.03
CA ALA A 401 2.92 -16.42 28.24
C ALA A 401 3.88 -15.69 29.19
N ARG A 402 4.97 -15.14 28.65
CA ARG A 402 5.96 -14.36 29.40
C ARG A 402 5.36 -13.08 29.99
N MET A 403 4.55 -12.34 29.24
CA MET A 403 3.94 -11.10 29.72
C MET A 403 2.88 -11.36 30.79
N LEU A 404 2.08 -12.43 30.65
CA LEU A 404 1.13 -12.82 31.69
C LEU A 404 1.83 -13.36 32.94
N GLU A 405 2.95 -14.07 32.79
CA GLU A 405 3.79 -14.49 33.91
C GLU A 405 4.39 -13.29 34.65
N LEU A 406 4.88 -12.30 33.91
CA LEU A 406 5.37 -11.02 34.44
C LEU A 406 4.27 -10.27 35.20
N GLN A 407 3.04 -10.23 34.66
CA GLN A 407 1.87 -9.66 35.31
C GLN A 407 1.52 -10.40 36.62
N GLY A 408 1.45 -11.75 36.57
CA GLY A 408 1.08 -12.59 37.70
C GLY A 408 2.15 -12.71 38.80
N SER A 409 3.41 -12.39 38.49
CA SER A 409 4.50 -12.33 39.47
C SER A 409 4.57 -11.00 40.22
N GLY A 410 3.84 -9.98 39.78
CA GLY A 410 3.89 -8.62 40.35
C GLY A 410 5.19 -7.87 40.04
N LYS A 411 6.04 -8.39 39.15
CA LYS A 411 7.31 -7.78 38.74
C LYS A 411 7.20 -6.90 37.50
N ARG A 412 5.98 -6.49 37.13
CA ARG A 412 5.77 -5.64 35.96
C ARG A 412 6.50 -4.30 36.13
N PRO A 413 7.08 -3.74 35.04
CA PRO A 413 7.59 -2.38 35.06
C PRO A 413 6.49 -1.40 35.45
N THR A 414 6.89 -0.28 36.06
CA THR A 414 5.99 0.82 36.45
C THR A 414 6.04 2.00 35.49
N TRP A 415 7.14 2.14 34.75
CA TRP A 415 7.41 3.30 33.90
C TRP A 415 7.52 2.89 32.45
N LEU A 416 7.05 3.76 31.56
CA LEU A 416 7.22 3.59 30.13
C LEU A 416 8.68 3.87 29.75
N PRO A 417 9.27 3.06 28.86
CA PRO A 417 10.51 3.43 28.20
C PRO A 417 10.37 4.76 27.46
N ARG A 418 11.40 5.61 27.51
CA ARG A 418 11.41 6.95 26.90
C ARG A 418 10.87 6.99 25.45
N PRO A 419 11.23 6.08 24.52
CA PRO A 419 10.68 6.10 23.15
C PRO A 419 9.17 5.85 23.11
N VAL A 420 8.67 4.97 23.98
CA VAL A 420 7.23 4.67 24.09
C VAL A 420 6.48 5.85 24.70
N LEU A 421 7.04 6.47 25.74
CA LEU A 421 6.49 7.68 26.33
C LEU A 421 6.40 8.81 25.30
N ALA A 422 7.43 9.02 24.48
CA ALA A 422 7.41 10.02 23.41
C ALA A 422 6.28 9.76 22.40
N ALA A 423 6.09 8.52 21.99
CA ALA A 423 5.00 8.12 21.09
C ALA A 423 3.61 8.34 21.72
N GLU A 424 3.43 8.03 23.02
CA GLU A 424 2.17 8.29 23.74
C GLU A 424 1.89 9.79 23.91
N VAL A 425 2.90 10.61 24.21
CA VAL A 425 2.75 12.08 24.25
C VAL A 425 2.35 12.59 22.87
N ARG A 426 3.00 12.11 21.80
CA ARG A 426 2.63 12.46 20.42
C ARG A 426 1.18 12.10 20.11
N ARG A 427 0.74 10.89 20.49
CA ARG A 427 -0.65 10.44 20.33
C ARG A 427 -1.64 11.29 21.13
N ALA A 428 -1.30 11.69 22.35
CA ALA A 428 -2.12 12.61 23.15
C ALA A 428 -2.31 13.98 22.49
N LEU A 429 -1.33 14.43 21.70
CA LEU A 429 -1.30 15.70 20.98
C LEU A 429 -1.79 15.63 19.53
N GLU A 430 -2.19 14.46 19.04
CA GLU A 430 -2.72 14.27 17.67
C GLU A 430 -3.83 15.27 17.29
N PRO A 431 -4.81 15.62 18.17
CA PRO A 431 -5.87 16.58 17.85
C PRO A 431 -5.37 17.98 17.46
N VAL A 432 -4.12 18.34 17.80
CA VAL A 432 -3.52 19.63 17.42
C VAL A 432 -3.17 19.68 15.94
N GLY A 433 -2.93 18.53 15.30
CA GLY A 433 -2.46 18.44 13.92
C GLY A 433 -3.33 19.19 12.90
N PRO A 434 -4.65 18.96 12.84
CA PRO A 434 -5.55 19.69 11.95
C PRO A 434 -5.54 21.21 12.19
N LEU A 435 -5.48 21.63 13.46
CA LEU A 435 -5.42 23.04 13.85
C LEU A 435 -4.14 23.72 13.33
N ALA A 436 -3.00 23.07 13.53
CA ALA A 436 -1.70 23.59 13.12
C ALA A 436 -1.53 23.64 11.59
N LYS A 437 -2.10 22.67 10.88
CA LYS A 437 -2.07 22.58 9.41
C LYS A 437 -3.09 23.48 8.70
N ASN A 438 -4.05 24.07 9.44
CA ASN A 438 -5.03 24.94 8.83
C ASN A 438 -4.35 26.16 8.17
N SER A 439 -4.53 26.29 6.87
CA SER A 439 -4.03 27.41 6.05
C SER A 439 -4.87 28.66 6.26
N ASP A 440 -6.15 28.52 6.62
CA ASP A 440 -7.04 29.62 6.95
C ASP A 440 -6.90 30.01 8.42
N THR A 441 -5.72 30.52 8.76
CA THR A 441 -5.40 31.05 10.10
C THR A 441 -6.28 32.23 10.50
N TYR A 442 -7.02 32.82 9.55
CA TYR A 442 -7.87 33.98 9.80
C TYR A 442 -9.20 33.62 10.48
N ASN A 443 -9.65 32.36 10.37
CA ASN A 443 -10.99 31.93 10.79
C ASN A 443 -11.00 30.85 11.87
N LEU A 444 -9.90 30.66 12.61
CA LEU A 444 -9.91 29.73 13.74
C LEU A 444 -10.89 30.21 14.82
N GLU A 445 -11.91 29.40 15.07
CA GLU A 445 -12.88 29.64 16.13
C GLU A 445 -12.28 29.32 17.51
N VAL A 446 -12.58 30.17 18.49
CA VAL A 446 -12.14 29.99 19.88
C VAL A 446 -12.59 28.63 20.42
N ASP A 447 -13.85 28.28 20.19
CA ASP A 447 -14.44 26.99 20.61
C ASP A 447 -13.70 25.79 20.02
N THR A 448 -13.20 25.90 18.79
CA THR A 448 -12.42 24.83 18.17
C THR A 448 -11.06 24.66 18.87
N ILE A 449 -10.38 25.77 19.19
CA ILE A 449 -9.10 25.73 19.92
C ILE A 449 -9.30 25.15 21.33
N GLU A 450 -10.36 25.55 22.02
CA GLU A 450 -10.69 25.07 23.36
C GLU A 450 -11.04 23.59 23.38
N LYS A 451 -11.84 23.10 22.41
CA LYS A 451 -12.12 21.67 22.26
C LYS A 451 -10.84 20.86 22.09
N VAL A 452 -9.88 21.34 21.31
CA VAL A 452 -8.58 20.68 21.14
C VAL A 452 -7.80 20.66 22.46
N ILE A 453 -7.76 21.77 23.21
CA ILE A 453 -7.09 21.86 24.52
C ILE A 453 -7.69 20.83 25.50
N GLU A 454 -9.02 20.78 25.59
CA GLU A 454 -9.73 19.87 26.50
C GLU A 454 -9.64 18.40 26.06
N ALA A 455 -9.42 18.13 24.77
CA ALA A 455 -9.13 16.77 24.28
C ALA A 455 -7.69 16.31 24.60
N CYS A 456 -6.71 17.23 24.56
CA CYS A 456 -5.29 16.90 24.74
C CYS A 456 -4.86 16.89 26.21
N ARG A 457 -5.28 17.88 27.00
CA ARG A 457 -4.82 18.07 28.39
C ARG A 457 -4.97 16.83 29.27
N PRO A 458 -6.17 16.24 29.45
CA PRO A 458 -6.33 15.09 30.33
C PRO A 458 -5.51 13.89 29.87
N LYS A 459 -5.28 13.74 28.57
CA LYS A 459 -4.44 12.66 28.02
C LYS A 459 -2.97 12.84 28.39
N VAL A 460 -2.42 14.06 28.26
CA VAL A 460 -1.02 14.35 28.63
C VAL A 460 -0.83 14.23 30.15
N GLU A 461 -1.77 14.74 30.96
CA GLU A 461 -1.70 14.63 32.43
C GLU A 461 -1.79 13.16 32.89
N ALA A 462 -2.62 12.35 32.25
CA ALA A 462 -2.72 10.92 32.56
C ALA A 462 -1.42 10.13 32.29
N LEU A 463 -0.50 10.63 31.45
CA LEU A 463 0.79 9.97 31.20
C LEU A 463 1.80 10.17 32.33
N GLU A 464 1.60 11.17 33.21
CA GLU A 464 2.52 11.43 34.32
C GLU A 464 2.61 10.24 35.29
N ARG A 465 1.52 9.46 35.42
CA ARG A 465 1.49 8.24 36.25
C ARG A 465 2.38 7.12 35.74
N TYR A 466 2.82 7.20 34.49
CA TYR A 466 3.68 6.21 33.82
C TYR A 466 5.06 6.77 33.47
N THR A 467 5.38 7.98 33.92
CA THR A 467 6.61 8.70 33.56
C THR A 467 7.63 8.65 34.69
N ASP A 468 8.83 8.16 34.40
CA ASP A 468 9.98 8.27 35.30
C ASP A 468 10.36 9.74 35.48
N MET A 469 10.91 10.10 36.65
CA MET A 469 11.38 11.47 36.92
C MET A 469 12.36 12.00 35.87
N ARG A 470 13.18 11.13 35.28
CA ARG A 470 14.18 11.47 34.26
C ARG A 470 13.59 11.82 32.90
N ASP A 471 12.38 11.35 32.62
CA ASP A 471 11.70 11.51 31.32
C ASP A 471 10.51 12.50 31.39
N ARG A 472 10.37 13.21 32.51
CA ARG A 472 9.31 14.24 32.71
C ARG A 472 9.38 15.38 31.71
N ASP A 473 10.55 15.61 31.13
CA ASP A 473 10.75 16.61 30.09
C ASP A 473 9.80 16.35 28.90
N LEU A 474 9.56 15.09 28.51
CA LEU A 474 8.63 14.76 27.41
C LEU A 474 7.19 15.19 27.71
N THR A 475 6.68 14.90 28.91
CA THR A 475 5.34 15.35 29.32
C THR A 475 5.27 16.87 29.48
N THR A 476 6.38 17.50 29.88
CA THR A 476 6.50 18.96 29.99
C THR A 476 6.38 19.61 28.61
N ARG A 477 7.01 19.07 27.57
CA ARG A 477 6.83 19.52 26.18
C ARG A 477 5.37 19.51 25.73
N GLY A 478 4.63 18.47 26.09
CA GLY A 478 3.19 18.40 25.81
C GLY A 478 2.40 19.51 26.52
N LYS A 479 2.73 19.79 27.79
CA LYS A 479 2.13 20.89 28.57
C LYS A 479 2.49 22.28 28.03
N ASP A 480 3.71 22.46 27.52
CA ASP A 480 4.15 23.70 26.89
C ASP A 480 3.32 24.01 25.64
N LEU A 481 3.09 23.00 24.78
CA LEU A 481 2.22 23.15 23.62
C LEU A 481 0.78 23.48 24.03
N ILE A 482 0.22 22.80 25.03
CA ILE A 482 -1.12 23.11 25.54
C ILE A 482 -1.18 24.56 26.04
N THR A 483 -0.12 25.06 26.68
CA THR A 483 -0.03 26.46 27.13
C THR A 483 0.02 27.43 25.95
N ALA A 484 0.77 27.12 24.90
CA ALA A 484 0.78 27.90 23.66
C ALA A 484 -0.61 27.97 23.01
N LEU A 485 -1.36 26.86 23.01
CA LEU A 485 -2.75 26.84 22.52
C LEU A 485 -3.70 27.68 23.38
N ARG A 486 -3.55 27.69 24.71
CA ARG A 486 -4.34 28.59 25.58
C ARG A 486 -4.04 30.06 25.29
N ASN A 487 -2.78 30.40 25.07
CA ASN A 487 -2.39 31.77 24.69
C ASN A 487 -2.98 32.16 23.34
N LEU A 488 -3.03 31.22 22.39
CA LEU A 488 -3.72 31.40 21.11
C LEU A 488 -5.22 31.65 21.29
N ALA A 489 -5.92 30.83 22.09
CA ALA A 489 -7.34 31.03 22.37
C ALA A 489 -7.62 32.40 22.99
N LYS A 490 -6.79 32.82 23.97
CA LYS A 490 -6.88 34.15 24.58
C LYS A 490 -6.67 35.27 23.55
N ALA A 491 -5.60 35.20 22.76
CA ALA A 491 -5.31 36.20 21.74
C ALA A 491 -6.40 36.26 20.65
N ARG A 492 -7.06 35.15 20.36
CA ARG A 492 -8.20 35.10 19.42
C ARG A 492 -9.42 35.84 19.96
N ARG A 493 -9.73 35.72 21.26
CA ARG A 493 -10.83 36.46 21.93
C ARG A 493 -10.55 37.96 21.93
N ASP A 494 -9.31 38.34 22.14
CA ASP A 494 -8.87 39.74 22.19
C ASP A 494 -8.59 40.35 20.80
N ARG A 495 -8.85 39.61 19.70
CA ARG A 495 -8.43 40.01 18.34
C ARG A 495 -8.98 41.37 17.90
N ASP A 496 -10.22 41.67 18.29
CA ASP A 496 -10.94 42.88 17.85
C ASP A 496 -10.58 44.12 18.68
N ASN A 497 -9.69 43.98 19.67
CA ASN A 497 -9.15 45.08 20.46
C ASN A 497 -7.99 45.78 19.73
N GLU A 498 -7.60 46.95 20.23
CA GLU A 498 -6.43 47.68 19.74
C GLU A 498 -5.15 46.82 19.83
N ASN A 499 -4.44 46.64 18.71
CA ASN A 499 -3.32 45.70 18.53
C ASN A 499 -3.66 44.20 18.64
N GLY A 500 -4.93 43.81 18.74
CA GLY A 500 -5.38 42.42 18.90
C GLY A 500 -5.01 41.51 17.73
N TYR A 501 -5.11 42.02 16.49
CA TYR A 501 -4.71 41.29 15.29
C TYR A 501 -3.22 40.90 15.28
N SER A 502 -2.32 41.82 15.64
CA SER A 502 -0.88 41.55 15.71
C SER A 502 -0.56 40.50 16.78
N ARG A 503 -1.17 40.61 17.97
CA ARG A 503 -1.01 39.62 19.05
C ARG A 503 -1.52 38.24 18.65
N TYR A 504 -2.66 38.19 17.96
CA TYR A 504 -3.23 36.95 17.43
C TYR A 504 -2.29 36.27 16.42
N GLN A 505 -1.73 37.03 15.47
CA GLN A 505 -0.78 36.50 14.50
C GLN A 505 0.48 35.94 15.16
N THR A 506 1.03 36.65 16.16
CA THR A 506 2.18 36.16 16.95
C THR A 506 1.83 34.88 17.70
N ALA A 507 0.64 34.81 18.31
CA ALA A 507 0.20 33.63 19.05
C ALA A 507 0.00 32.40 18.14
N ILE A 508 -0.54 32.58 16.93
CA ILE A 508 -0.65 31.49 15.93
C ILE A 508 0.74 30.98 15.56
N ASN A 509 1.64 31.88 15.16
CA ASN A 509 2.97 31.49 14.72
C ASN A 509 3.74 30.79 15.85
N SER A 510 3.60 31.29 17.09
CA SER A 510 4.17 30.66 18.28
C SER A 510 3.58 29.26 18.51
N ALA A 511 2.26 29.08 18.44
CA ALA A 511 1.61 27.78 18.61
C ALA A 511 2.01 26.78 17.51
N LYS A 512 2.04 27.20 16.24
CA LYS A 512 2.49 26.37 15.11
C LYS A 512 3.96 25.97 15.26
N GLY A 513 4.84 26.94 15.57
CA GLY A 513 6.27 26.68 15.78
C GLY A 513 6.50 25.73 16.97
N THR A 514 5.76 25.91 18.06
CA THR A 514 5.83 25.01 19.24
C THR A 514 5.36 23.60 18.86
N TYR A 515 4.25 23.48 18.12
CA TYR A 515 3.75 22.18 17.67
C TYR A 515 4.76 21.45 16.80
N GLU A 516 5.36 22.13 15.81
CA GLU A 516 6.38 21.53 14.94
C GLU A 516 7.64 21.13 15.70
N ALA A 517 8.09 21.96 16.64
CA ALA A 517 9.26 21.67 17.47
C ALA A 517 9.02 20.45 18.38
N VAL A 518 7.92 20.45 19.13
CA VAL A 518 7.53 19.35 20.01
C VAL A 518 7.34 18.06 19.21
N ARG A 519 6.65 18.13 18.06
CA ARG A 519 6.44 16.96 17.22
C ARG A 519 7.76 16.38 16.71
N ARG A 520 8.68 17.21 16.20
CA ARG A 520 9.99 16.76 15.71
C ARG A 520 10.83 16.12 16.81
N GLU A 521 10.83 16.73 18.00
CA GLU A 521 11.51 16.18 19.17
C GLU A 521 10.95 14.81 19.57
N LEU A 522 9.62 14.67 19.62
CA LEU A 522 8.97 13.40 19.94
C LEU A 522 9.20 12.34 18.86
N ASP A 523 9.14 12.70 17.59
CA ASP A 523 9.41 11.79 16.46
C ASP A 523 10.87 11.28 16.50
N ALA A 524 11.83 12.17 16.80
CA ALA A 524 13.24 11.80 16.97
C ALA A 524 13.48 10.87 18.17
N VAL A 525 12.85 11.14 19.31
CA VAL A 525 12.98 10.29 20.51
C VAL A 525 12.30 8.93 20.33
N ALA A 526 11.21 8.87 19.57
CA ALA A 526 10.51 7.63 19.24
C ALA A 526 11.28 6.74 18.24
N ALA A 527 12.43 7.20 17.71
CA ALA A 527 13.19 6.57 16.63
C ALA A 527 12.40 6.41 15.32
N ASP A 528 11.47 7.34 15.04
CA ASP A 528 10.65 7.40 13.83
C ASP A 528 11.34 8.27 12.74
N GLU A 529 12.63 8.06 12.47
CA GLU A 529 13.42 8.93 11.54
C GLU A 529 12.98 8.86 10.07
N ASP A 530 12.11 7.94 9.67
CA ASP A 530 11.59 7.83 8.30
C ASP A 530 10.45 8.84 7.97
N ALA A 531 9.94 9.62 8.94
CA ALA A 531 8.71 10.41 8.78
C ALA A 531 8.91 11.84 8.23
N ASP A 532 10.14 12.37 8.19
CA ASP A 532 10.38 13.81 8.01
C ASP A 532 10.52 14.28 6.54
N ASP A 533 10.57 13.35 5.57
CA ASP A 533 10.87 13.72 4.17
C ASP A 533 9.67 14.17 3.32
N ARG A 534 8.41 14.09 3.77
CA ARG A 534 7.25 14.27 2.83
C ARG A 534 6.00 15.03 3.29
N ILE A 535 5.90 15.46 4.55
CA ILE A 535 4.78 16.38 4.90
C ILE A 535 4.97 17.77 4.27
N ARG A 536 6.18 18.08 3.78
CA ARG A 536 6.44 19.26 2.94
C ARG A 536 6.02 19.11 1.48
N SER A 537 5.80 17.89 0.96
CA SER A 537 5.50 17.67 -0.48
C SER A 537 4.03 17.44 -0.80
N SER A 538 3.15 17.26 0.20
CA SER A 538 1.69 17.15 -0.01
C SER A 538 0.93 18.46 0.22
N GLY A 539 1.61 19.55 0.56
CA GLY A 539 1.05 20.91 0.68
C GLY A 539 1.21 21.77 -0.58
N GLY A 540 1.39 21.15 -1.75
CA GLY A 540 1.64 21.85 -3.00
C GLY A 540 0.98 21.15 -4.19
N ARG A 541 -0.35 21.24 -4.26
CA ARG A 541 -1.13 21.45 -5.50
C ARG A 541 -2.56 21.78 -5.17
#